data_AF-A0A944X217-F1
#
_entry.id   AF-A0A944X217-F1
#
_cell.length_a   1.000
_cell.length_b   1.000
_cell.length_c   1.000
_cell.angle_alpha   90.00
_cell.angle_beta   90.00
_cell.angle_gamma   90.00
#
_symmetry.space_group_name_H-M   'P 1'
#
loop_
_entity.id
_entity.type
_entity.pdbx_description
1 polymer ?
#
loop_
_entity_poly.entity_id
_entity_poly.type
_entity_poly.pdbx_seq_one_letter_code
_entity_poly.pdbx_strand_id
1 'polypeptide(L)'
;KGRDKTKDQSYYLCLLPQKWLARILFPVGGFLKDEIYRLAEEEGLDFLVSKKESQDLCFVSEKFKQNFIAQRIPHKPGDLVSEDGEVLGKHQGVHFYTIGQRKRIDIPNGPYFVSEIRPGKREVVVTKDSGSSALFTNVVELRGVNFVSGVRPLRGFKVMAKVRYQQELSRARLRVAGGSAENSKPQYSLEFDKSQRAVTKGQVAVFYKGQQCLGGGFIN
;
A
#
# COMPACT_ATOMS: atom_id res chain seq x y z
N LYS A 1 3.79 -16.53 -3.94
CA LYS A 1 4.76 -15.48 -4.33
C LYS A 1 5.49 -15.99 -5.55
N GLY A 2 5.97 -15.10 -6.41
CA GLY A 2 6.91 -15.49 -7.48
C GLY A 2 8.26 -15.95 -6.90
N ARG A 3 9.03 -16.70 -7.70
CA ARG A 3 10.39 -17.13 -7.36
C ARG A 3 11.32 -15.92 -7.18
N ASP A 4 11.21 -14.94 -8.07
CA ASP A 4 11.89 -13.66 -7.93
C ASP A 4 11.25 -12.82 -6.82
N LYS A 5 11.93 -12.70 -5.68
CA LYS A 5 11.44 -11.92 -4.53
C LYS A 5 11.44 -10.41 -4.79
N THR A 6 12.32 -9.93 -5.67
CA THR A 6 12.44 -8.49 -5.98
C THR A 6 11.36 -8.03 -6.96
N LYS A 7 10.82 -8.96 -7.74
CA LYS A 7 9.76 -8.74 -8.72
C LYS A 7 8.42 -9.43 -8.35
N ASP A 8 8.25 -9.92 -7.12
CA ASP A 8 7.02 -10.58 -6.69
C ASP A 8 5.81 -9.62 -6.70
N GLN A 9 4.84 -9.91 -7.55
CA GLN A 9 3.62 -9.10 -7.70
C GLN A 9 2.44 -9.59 -6.85
N SER A 10 2.63 -10.59 -5.98
CA SER A 10 1.55 -11.13 -5.15
C SER A 10 0.83 -10.10 -4.27
N TYR A 11 1.50 -8.99 -3.94
CA TYR A 11 0.91 -7.84 -3.25
C TYR A 11 -0.27 -7.23 -4.04
N TYR A 12 -0.13 -7.04 -5.34
CA TYR A 12 -1.17 -6.44 -6.18
C TYR A 12 -2.31 -7.42 -6.47
N LEU A 13 -2.02 -8.72 -6.40
CA LEU A 13 -2.97 -9.78 -6.69
C LEU A 13 -3.75 -10.26 -5.45
N CYS A 14 -3.42 -9.78 -4.25
CA CYS A 14 -3.96 -10.31 -2.99
C CYS A 14 -5.48 -10.10 -2.81
N LEU A 15 -6.06 -9.16 -3.56
CA LEU A 15 -7.50 -8.88 -3.57
C LEU A 15 -8.26 -9.67 -4.64
N LEU A 16 -7.59 -10.48 -5.47
CA LEU A 16 -8.26 -11.32 -6.45
C LEU A 16 -9.04 -12.45 -5.75
N PRO A 17 -10.35 -12.59 -6.04
CA PRO A 17 -11.15 -13.69 -5.51
C PRO A 17 -10.72 -15.04 -6.10
N GLN A 18 -10.89 -16.11 -5.32
CA GLN A 18 -10.51 -17.46 -5.74
C GLN A 18 -11.15 -17.91 -7.07
N LYS A 19 -12.40 -17.51 -7.31
CA LYS A 19 -13.12 -17.81 -8.57
C LYS A 19 -12.41 -17.30 -9.82
N TRP A 20 -11.61 -16.24 -9.70
CA TRP A 20 -10.81 -15.70 -10.79
C TRP A 20 -9.43 -16.35 -10.82
N LEU A 21 -8.79 -16.50 -9.66
CA LEU A 21 -7.46 -17.14 -9.56
C LEU A 21 -7.46 -18.57 -10.11
N ALA A 22 -8.54 -19.32 -9.93
CA ALA A 22 -8.71 -20.67 -10.50
C ALA A 22 -8.69 -20.72 -12.04
N ARG A 23 -8.76 -19.56 -12.71
CA ARG A 23 -8.80 -19.43 -14.18
C ARG A 23 -7.64 -18.61 -14.73
N ILE A 24 -6.66 -18.26 -13.90
CA ILE A 24 -5.50 -17.45 -14.30
C ILE A 24 -4.25 -18.30 -14.24
N LEU A 25 -3.46 -18.28 -15.32
CA LEU A 25 -2.13 -18.86 -15.36
C LEU A 25 -1.08 -17.77 -15.13
N PHE A 26 -0.09 -18.07 -14.30
CA PHE A 26 1.06 -17.19 -14.03
C PHE A 26 2.34 -17.85 -14.58
N PRO A 27 2.55 -17.89 -15.90
CA PRO A 27 3.61 -18.68 -16.54
C PRO A 27 5.02 -18.23 -16.11
N VAL A 28 5.18 -16.95 -15.79
CA VAL A 28 6.47 -16.37 -15.41
C VAL A 28 6.79 -16.50 -13.92
N GLY A 29 5.87 -16.98 -13.09
CA GLY A 29 6.02 -17.00 -11.64
C GLY A 29 7.17 -17.89 -11.13
N GLY A 30 7.57 -18.88 -11.93
CA GLY A 30 8.67 -19.81 -11.64
C GLY A 30 10.06 -19.34 -12.06
N PHE A 31 10.17 -18.14 -12.66
CA PHE A 31 11.42 -17.63 -13.21
C PHE A 31 11.95 -16.45 -12.41
N LEU A 32 13.27 -16.29 -12.44
CA LEU A 32 13.93 -15.03 -12.14
C LEU A 32 13.77 -14.08 -13.33
N LYS A 33 13.81 -12.77 -13.07
CA LYS A 33 13.66 -11.78 -14.14
C LYS A 33 14.70 -11.94 -15.26
N ASP A 34 15.93 -12.24 -14.89
CA ASP A 34 17.04 -12.43 -15.86
C ASP A 34 16.90 -13.75 -16.65
N GLU A 35 16.24 -14.76 -16.08
CA GLU A 35 15.89 -15.98 -16.84
C GLU A 35 14.84 -15.67 -17.92
N ILE A 36 13.87 -14.82 -17.61
CA ILE A 36 12.85 -14.38 -18.59
C ILE A 36 13.49 -13.60 -19.74
N TYR A 37 14.45 -12.72 -19.45
CA TYR A 37 15.14 -11.96 -20.49
C TYR A 37 15.99 -12.84 -21.40
N ARG A 38 16.72 -13.81 -20.85
CA ARG A 38 17.45 -14.79 -21.68
C ARG A 38 16.53 -15.61 -22.59
N LEU A 39 15.40 -16.08 -22.06
CA LEU A 39 14.39 -16.77 -22.87
C LEU A 39 13.83 -15.86 -23.98
N ALA A 40 13.63 -14.58 -23.70
CA ALA A 40 13.17 -13.63 -24.72
C ALA A 40 14.23 -13.44 -25.83
N GLU A 41 15.51 -13.36 -25.48
CA GLU A 41 16.61 -13.24 -26.46
C GLU A 41 16.74 -14.49 -27.33
N GLU A 42 16.68 -15.68 -26.71
CA GLU A 42 16.72 -16.97 -27.41
C GLU A 42 15.58 -17.13 -28.44
N GLU A 43 14.43 -16.51 -28.17
CA GLU A 43 13.24 -16.49 -29.05
C GLU A 43 13.23 -15.29 -30.03
N GLY A 44 14.30 -14.49 -30.09
CA GLY A 44 14.41 -13.33 -31.00
C GLY A 44 13.56 -12.12 -30.59
N LEU A 45 13.24 -11.98 -29.30
CA LEU A 45 12.44 -10.89 -28.73
C LEU A 45 13.29 -9.84 -27.98
N ASP A 46 14.51 -9.58 -28.46
CA ASP A 46 15.51 -8.68 -27.82
C ASP A 46 14.99 -7.27 -27.50
N PHE A 47 14.02 -6.78 -28.28
CA PHE A 47 13.40 -5.47 -28.06
C PHE A 47 12.66 -5.39 -26.72
N LEU A 48 12.27 -6.52 -26.12
CA LEU A 48 11.67 -6.56 -24.79
C LEU A 48 12.69 -6.33 -23.67
N VAL A 49 13.96 -6.69 -23.90
CA VAL A 49 15.06 -6.51 -22.93
C VAL A 49 15.52 -5.06 -22.91
N SER A 50 15.57 -4.40 -24.08
CA SER A 50 15.97 -3.00 -24.21
C SER A 50 14.90 -2.00 -23.72
N LYS A 51 13.66 -2.45 -23.54
CA LYS A 51 12.56 -1.60 -23.09
C LYS A 51 12.58 -1.40 -21.57
N LYS A 52 12.58 -0.14 -21.13
CA LYS A 52 12.47 0.21 -19.71
C LYS A 52 11.14 -0.29 -19.14
N GLU A 53 11.20 -0.92 -17.96
CA GLU A 53 10.01 -1.41 -17.26
C GLU A 53 9.03 -0.27 -16.97
N SER A 54 7.73 -0.54 -17.16
CA SER A 54 6.68 0.38 -16.74
C SER A 54 6.75 0.61 -15.24
N GLN A 55 6.84 1.88 -14.86
CA GLN A 55 6.75 2.32 -13.47
C GLN A 55 5.40 3.02 -13.28
N ASP A 56 4.87 2.97 -12.07
CA ASP A 56 3.64 3.67 -11.66
C ASP A 56 2.30 3.15 -12.24
N LEU A 57 1.33 4.05 -12.41
CA LEU A 57 -0.01 3.74 -12.91
C LEU A 57 0.11 3.29 -14.37
N CYS A 58 -0.43 2.12 -14.68
CA CYS A 58 -0.33 1.50 -16.02
C CYS A 58 -0.82 2.40 -17.18
N PHE A 59 -1.64 3.42 -16.89
CA PHE A 59 -2.26 4.30 -17.87
C PHE A 59 -1.92 5.79 -17.68
N VAL A 60 -1.03 6.15 -16.74
CA VAL A 60 -0.64 7.56 -16.51
C VAL A 60 0.87 7.65 -16.26
N SER A 61 1.59 8.37 -17.12
CA SER A 61 3.01 8.63 -16.89
C SER A 61 3.22 9.52 -15.66
N GLU A 62 4.35 9.36 -14.98
CA GLU A 62 4.67 10.12 -13.77
C GLU A 62 4.57 11.64 -13.98
N LYS A 63 5.05 12.12 -15.15
CA LYS A 63 5.02 13.54 -15.55
C LYS A 63 3.61 14.11 -15.57
N PHE A 64 2.59 13.29 -15.81
CA PHE A 64 1.21 13.74 -15.96
C PHE A 64 0.31 13.39 -14.77
N LYS A 65 0.82 12.74 -13.70
CA LYS A 65 0.00 12.35 -12.54
C LYS A 65 -0.75 13.52 -11.90
N GLN A 66 -0.06 14.64 -11.66
CA GLN A 66 -0.68 15.82 -11.03
C GLN A 66 -1.79 16.39 -11.92
N ASN A 67 -1.51 16.56 -13.22
CA ASN A 67 -2.50 17.04 -14.19
C ASN A 67 -3.69 16.07 -14.33
N PHE A 68 -3.42 14.77 -14.31
CA PHE A 68 -4.45 13.73 -14.39
C PHE A 68 -5.43 13.79 -13.20
N ILE A 69 -4.90 14.03 -11.99
CA ILE A 69 -5.71 14.20 -10.79
C ILE A 69 -6.46 15.54 -10.82
N ALA A 70 -5.78 16.64 -11.17
CA ALA A 70 -6.35 17.99 -11.24
C ALA A 70 -7.56 18.10 -12.19
N GLN A 71 -7.55 17.33 -13.28
CA GLN A 71 -8.68 17.26 -14.22
C GLN A 71 -9.95 16.59 -13.64
N ARG A 72 -9.83 15.84 -12.55
CA ARG A 72 -10.91 15.00 -11.98
C ARG A 72 -11.29 15.39 -10.56
N ILE A 73 -10.37 15.98 -9.81
CA ILE A 73 -10.56 16.38 -8.43
C ILE A 73 -10.34 17.89 -8.33
N PRO A 74 -11.37 18.66 -7.91
CA PRO A 74 -11.21 20.10 -7.72
C PRO A 74 -10.09 20.41 -6.73
N HIS A 75 -9.28 21.43 -7.06
CA HIS A 75 -8.30 21.96 -6.11
C HIS A 75 -9.06 22.60 -4.94
N LYS A 76 -8.75 22.14 -3.73
CA LYS A 76 -9.27 22.70 -2.48
C LYS A 76 -8.07 23.08 -1.63
N PRO A 77 -7.55 24.31 -1.80
CA PRO A 77 -6.42 24.78 -1.03
C PRO A 77 -6.70 24.73 0.47
N GLY A 78 -5.63 24.62 1.23
CA GLY A 78 -5.65 24.49 2.68
C GLY A 78 -4.25 24.68 3.25
N ASP A 79 -4.09 24.39 4.53
CA ASP A 79 -2.92 24.78 5.31
C ASP A 79 -2.01 23.58 5.64
N LEU A 80 -0.71 23.82 5.59
CA LEU A 80 0.31 22.95 6.18
C LEU A 80 0.51 23.41 7.62
N VAL A 81 0.28 22.52 8.59
CA VAL A 81 0.32 22.86 10.02
C VAL A 81 1.35 22.02 10.77
N SER A 82 1.99 22.56 11.79
CA SER A 82 2.84 21.79 12.70
C SER A 82 2.00 20.87 13.61
N GLU A 83 2.66 19.97 14.34
CA GLU A 83 2.00 19.15 15.38
C GLU A 83 1.35 20.01 16.48
N ASP A 84 1.89 21.20 16.74
CA ASP A 84 1.37 22.18 17.70
C ASP A 84 0.27 23.09 17.12
N GLY A 85 -0.07 22.92 15.84
CA GLY A 85 -1.13 23.68 15.16
C GLY A 85 -0.69 25.01 14.55
N GLU A 86 0.61 25.31 14.52
CA GLU A 86 1.13 26.49 13.83
C GLU A 86 1.00 26.34 12.31
N VAL A 87 0.48 27.36 11.61
CA VAL A 87 0.41 27.35 10.14
C VAL A 87 1.78 27.66 9.55
N LEU A 88 2.38 26.67 8.90
CA LEU A 88 3.72 26.75 8.30
C LEU A 88 3.70 27.12 6.81
N GLY A 89 2.56 26.95 6.14
CA GLY A 89 2.40 27.26 4.73
C GLY A 89 1.07 26.80 4.16
N LYS A 90 0.96 26.78 2.82
CA LYS A 90 -0.28 26.38 2.11
C LYS A 90 -0.04 25.25 1.14
N HIS A 91 -1.11 24.50 0.84
CA HIS A 91 -1.11 23.46 -0.16
C HIS A 91 -2.27 23.57 -1.15
N GLN A 92 -2.18 22.90 -2.30
CA GLN A 92 -3.23 22.92 -3.34
C GLN A 92 -4.35 21.89 -3.13
N GLY A 93 -4.16 20.94 -2.21
CA GLY A 93 -5.18 19.97 -1.83
C GLY A 93 -4.59 18.79 -1.08
N VAL A 94 -5.35 18.27 -0.11
CA VAL A 94 -4.92 17.14 0.75
C VAL A 94 -4.61 15.86 -0.03
N HIS A 95 -5.19 15.69 -1.22
CA HIS A 95 -5.01 14.51 -2.08
C HIS A 95 -3.62 14.41 -2.73
N PHE A 96 -2.79 15.45 -2.65
CA PHE A 96 -1.40 15.42 -3.09
C PHE A 96 -0.43 14.90 -2.02
N TYR A 97 -0.95 14.56 -0.84
CA TYR A 97 -0.16 14.16 0.32
C TYR A 97 -0.48 12.72 0.74
N THR A 98 0.51 12.07 1.33
CA THR A 98 0.39 10.73 1.90
C THR A 98 1.14 10.71 3.23
N ILE A 99 0.61 10.01 4.23
CA ILE A 99 1.29 9.86 5.52
C ILE A 99 2.73 9.34 5.31
N GLY A 100 3.68 9.97 5.99
CA GLY A 100 5.12 9.73 5.88
C GLY A 100 5.80 10.31 4.63
N GLN A 101 5.08 11.03 3.77
CA GLN A 101 5.67 11.72 2.62
C GLN A 101 6.68 12.77 3.09
N ARG A 102 7.85 12.81 2.44
CA ARG A 102 8.93 13.79 2.68
C ARG A 102 9.12 14.79 1.53
N LYS A 103 8.90 14.35 0.29
CA LYS A 103 9.12 15.16 -0.91
C LYS A 103 7.91 16.06 -1.19
N ARG A 104 8.14 17.16 -1.91
CA ARG A 104 7.08 18.10 -2.37
C ARG A 104 6.25 18.70 -1.22
N ILE A 105 6.92 19.01 -0.12
CA ILE A 105 6.39 19.79 1.00
C ILE A 105 7.13 21.13 0.94
N ASP A 106 6.48 22.13 0.35
CA ASP A 106 7.08 23.39 -0.06
C ASP A 106 7.00 24.44 1.06
N ILE A 107 7.71 24.17 2.16
CA ILE A 107 7.83 25.08 3.30
C ILE A 107 9.28 25.11 3.79
N PRO A 108 9.77 26.29 4.25
CA PRO A 108 11.15 26.47 4.69
C PRO A 108 11.44 25.74 6.01
N ASN A 109 12.72 25.56 6.32
CA ASN A 109 13.22 24.96 7.57
C ASN A 109 12.94 23.45 7.74
N GLY A 110 12.89 22.70 6.63
CA GLY A 110 12.68 21.25 6.61
C GLY A 110 13.75 20.45 5.86
N PRO A 111 13.88 19.15 6.17
CA PRO A 111 12.87 18.22 5.68
C PRO A 111 11.72 18.02 6.66
N TYR A 112 10.49 18.07 6.15
CA TYR A 112 9.28 17.73 6.87
C TYR A 112 8.74 16.36 6.42
N PHE A 113 7.92 15.76 7.27
CA PHE A 113 7.17 14.54 6.99
C PHE A 113 5.69 14.76 7.29
N VAL A 114 4.81 14.29 6.42
CA VAL A 114 3.36 14.32 6.69
C VAL A 114 3.03 13.34 7.82
N SER A 115 2.58 13.82 8.97
CA SER A 115 2.17 12.98 10.11
C SER A 115 0.68 12.68 10.11
N GLU A 116 -0.15 13.60 9.64
CA GLU A 116 -1.60 13.46 9.61
C GLU A 116 -2.20 14.21 8.42
N ILE A 117 -3.35 13.75 7.92
CA ILE A 117 -4.13 14.45 6.90
C ILE A 117 -5.55 14.61 7.46
N ARG A 118 -6.05 15.86 7.49
CA ARG A 118 -7.37 16.21 8.01
C ARG A 118 -8.24 16.83 6.91
N PRO A 119 -8.89 16.01 6.05
CA PRO A 119 -9.65 16.52 4.91
C PRO A 119 -10.80 17.47 5.29
N GLY A 120 -11.44 17.25 6.45
CA GLY A 120 -12.54 18.09 6.94
C GLY A 120 -12.11 19.52 7.26
N LYS A 121 -10.88 19.71 7.75
CA LYS A 121 -10.29 21.03 8.03
C LYS A 121 -9.45 21.57 6.86
N ARG A 122 -9.18 20.75 5.85
CA ARG A 122 -8.23 21.03 4.76
C ARG A 122 -6.83 21.30 5.30
N GLU A 123 -6.43 20.54 6.32
CA GLU A 123 -5.10 20.63 6.92
C GLU A 123 -4.27 19.39 6.57
N VAL A 124 -2.98 19.60 6.36
CA VAL A 124 -1.96 18.55 6.34
C VAL A 124 -0.98 18.84 7.47
N VAL A 125 -0.94 17.95 8.46
CA VAL A 125 -0.05 18.08 9.61
C VAL A 125 1.32 17.54 9.23
N VAL A 126 2.36 18.30 9.53
CA VAL A 126 3.74 17.96 9.24
C VAL A 126 4.61 18.00 10.50
N THR A 127 5.60 17.12 10.54
CA THR A 127 6.58 17.04 11.62
C THR A 127 8.00 17.03 11.05
N LYS A 128 8.96 17.55 11.81
CA LYS A 128 10.39 17.39 11.52
C LYS A 128 10.92 16.06 12.08
N ASP A 129 10.23 15.49 13.06
CA ASP A 129 10.63 14.24 13.68
C ASP A 129 10.16 13.04 12.83
N SER A 130 11.10 12.50 12.07
CA SER A 130 10.86 11.30 11.27
C SER A 130 10.52 10.06 12.09
N GLY A 131 10.84 10.07 13.39
CA GLY A 131 10.59 9.04 14.40
C GLY A 131 9.38 9.31 15.30
N SER A 132 8.62 10.38 15.05
CA SER A 132 7.45 10.75 15.88
C SER A 132 6.52 9.56 16.05
N SER A 133 6.14 9.25 17.28
CA SER A 133 5.24 8.14 17.60
C SER A 133 3.91 8.20 16.84
N ALA A 134 3.47 9.40 16.44
CA ALA A 134 2.28 9.60 15.60
C ALA A 134 2.39 8.92 14.22
N LEU A 135 3.60 8.69 13.72
CA LEU A 135 3.84 7.99 12.47
C LEU A 135 3.82 6.46 12.62
N PHE A 136 3.75 5.92 13.83
CA PHE A 136 3.89 4.49 14.09
C PHE A 136 2.62 3.91 14.70
N THR A 137 2.23 2.73 14.24
CA THR A 137 1.15 1.96 14.87
C THR A 137 1.45 0.48 14.87
N ASN A 138 0.99 -0.19 15.92
CA ASN A 138 1.01 -1.66 15.99
C ASN A 138 -0.28 -2.26 15.43
N VAL A 139 -1.38 -1.50 15.37
CA VAL A 139 -2.69 -2.01 14.97
C VAL A 139 -3.13 -1.34 13.68
N VAL A 140 -3.57 -2.16 12.72
CA VAL A 140 -4.03 -1.72 11.41
C VAL A 140 -5.39 -2.33 11.14
N GLU A 141 -6.43 -1.50 11.19
CA GLU A 141 -7.80 -1.89 10.86
C GLU A 141 -7.96 -2.07 9.34
N LEU A 142 -8.68 -3.13 8.95
CA LEU A 142 -8.86 -3.51 7.56
C LEU A 142 -10.33 -3.53 7.17
N ARG A 143 -10.60 -3.05 5.96
CA ARG A 143 -11.90 -3.15 5.28
C ARG A 143 -11.75 -3.84 3.93
N GLY A 144 -12.83 -4.43 3.43
CA GLY A 144 -12.83 -5.11 2.14
C GLY A 144 -11.83 -6.27 2.07
N VAL A 145 -11.66 -7.00 3.18
CA VAL A 145 -10.70 -8.11 3.26
C VAL A 145 -11.12 -9.24 2.32
N ASN A 146 -10.17 -9.66 1.50
CA ASN A 146 -10.25 -10.83 0.63
C ASN A 146 -9.32 -11.92 1.18
N PHE A 147 -9.81 -13.16 1.22
CA PHE A 147 -9.00 -14.34 1.44
C PHE A 147 -8.84 -15.07 0.11
N VAL A 148 -7.60 -15.31 -0.28
CA VAL A 148 -7.26 -15.96 -1.56
C VAL A 148 -7.88 -17.35 -1.65
N SER A 149 -7.98 -18.10 -0.55
CA SER A 149 -8.65 -19.40 -0.53
C SER A 149 -10.17 -19.33 -0.75
N GLY A 150 -10.78 -18.14 -0.65
CA GLY A 150 -12.23 -17.96 -0.57
C GLY A 150 -12.83 -18.32 0.79
N VAL A 151 -12.05 -18.88 1.71
CA VAL A 151 -12.50 -19.32 3.03
C VAL A 151 -12.06 -18.32 4.09
N ARG A 152 -13.04 -17.81 4.84
CA ARG A 152 -12.77 -16.92 5.98
C ARG A 152 -12.32 -17.73 7.19
N PRO A 153 -11.31 -17.25 7.94
CA PRO A 153 -10.86 -17.91 9.15
C PRO A 153 -11.89 -17.73 10.28
N LEU A 154 -12.10 -18.78 11.08
CA LEU A 154 -12.97 -18.72 12.26
C LEU A 154 -12.34 -17.96 13.43
N ARG A 155 -11.00 -17.93 13.48
CA ARG A 155 -10.23 -17.29 14.55
C ARG A 155 -9.01 -16.58 13.97
N GLY A 156 -8.53 -15.59 14.69
CA GLY A 156 -7.27 -14.92 14.36
C GLY A 156 -6.05 -15.84 14.46
N PHE A 157 -5.03 -15.58 13.66
CA PHE A 157 -3.82 -16.42 13.58
C PHE A 157 -2.58 -15.59 13.20
N LYS A 158 -1.39 -16.15 13.44
CA LYS A 158 -0.11 -15.49 13.14
C LYS A 158 0.16 -15.50 11.64
N VAL A 159 0.63 -14.37 11.13
CA VAL A 159 0.95 -14.14 9.71
C VAL A 159 2.22 -13.31 9.56
N MET A 160 2.77 -13.31 8.36
CA MET A 160 3.70 -12.27 7.92
C MET A 160 2.90 -11.25 7.10
N ALA A 161 2.99 -9.96 7.40
CA ALA A 161 2.23 -8.94 6.72
C ALA A 161 3.10 -7.75 6.31
N LYS A 162 2.66 -7.01 5.30
CA LYS A 162 3.21 -5.70 4.94
C LYS A 162 2.07 -4.76 4.54
N VAL A 163 2.23 -3.48 4.87
CA VAL A 163 1.23 -2.42 4.64
C VAL A 163 1.55 -1.55 3.41
N ARG A 164 2.71 -1.80 2.79
CA ARG A 164 3.20 -1.15 1.57
C ARG A 164 3.94 -2.17 0.70
N TYR A 165 3.87 -1.99 -0.63
CA TYR A 165 4.47 -2.91 -1.60
C TYR A 165 5.97 -3.14 -1.37
N GLN A 166 6.74 -2.05 -1.25
CA GLN A 166 8.20 -2.08 -1.11
C GLN A 166 8.68 -2.35 0.33
N GLN A 167 7.75 -2.48 1.28
CA GLN A 167 8.13 -2.73 2.66
C GLN A 167 8.44 -4.21 2.88
N GLU A 168 9.40 -4.47 3.77
CA GLU A 168 9.67 -5.82 4.25
C GLU A 168 8.48 -6.40 5.00
N LEU A 169 8.42 -7.73 5.05
CA LEU A 169 7.41 -8.43 5.83
C LEU A 169 7.70 -8.30 7.32
N SER A 170 6.69 -7.93 8.08
CA SER A 170 6.72 -7.91 9.53
C SER A 170 5.83 -9.00 10.10
N ARG A 171 6.18 -9.50 11.28
CA ARG A 171 5.34 -10.48 12.00
C ARG A 171 4.09 -9.76 12.51
N ALA A 172 2.95 -10.39 12.34
CA ALA A 172 1.68 -9.88 12.83
C ALA A 172 0.73 -11.01 13.22
N ARG A 173 -0.34 -10.66 13.92
CA ARG A 173 -1.51 -11.50 14.13
C ARG A 173 -2.70 -10.88 13.40
N LEU A 174 -3.31 -11.65 12.50
CA LEU A 174 -4.62 -11.29 11.96
C LEU A 174 -5.65 -11.54 13.06
N ARG A 175 -6.43 -10.52 13.41
CA ARG A 175 -7.58 -10.61 14.32
C ARG A 175 -8.87 -10.63 13.51
N VAL A 176 -9.87 -11.29 14.09
CA VAL A 176 -11.24 -11.32 13.59
C VAL A 176 -12.14 -11.02 14.77
N ALA A 177 -12.96 -9.99 14.66
CA ALA A 177 -13.93 -9.60 15.67
C ALA A 177 -15.34 -9.49 15.05
N GLY A 178 -16.37 -9.81 15.84
CA GLY A 178 -17.76 -9.84 15.37
C GLY A 178 -18.06 -10.97 14.38
N GLY A 179 -19.30 -11.04 13.88
CA GLY A 179 -19.74 -12.08 12.95
C GLY A 179 -20.45 -13.28 13.58
N SER A 180 -20.78 -13.24 14.87
CA SER A 180 -21.61 -14.25 15.54
C SER A 180 -23.11 -13.95 15.50
N ALA A 181 -23.50 -12.69 15.26
CA ALA A 181 -24.88 -12.28 15.05
C ALA A 181 -25.20 -12.28 13.55
N GLU A 182 -26.38 -12.80 13.19
CA GLU A 182 -26.85 -13.19 11.84
C GLU A 182 -26.66 -12.15 10.71
N ASN A 183 -26.37 -10.89 11.02
CA ASN A 183 -26.18 -9.82 10.03
C ASN A 183 -24.93 -8.94 10.25
N SER A 184 -24.00 -9.33 11.14
CA SER A 184 -22.77 -8.55 11.37
C SER A 184 -21.64 -8.98 10.44
N LYS A 185 -21.07 -8.05 9.67
CA LYS A 185 -19.84 -8.32 8.90
C LYS A 185 -18.66 -8.43 9.87
N PRO A 186 -17.78 -9.44 9.72
CA PRO A 186 -16.60 -9.55 10.56
C PRO A 186 -15.68 -8.34 10.32
N GLN A 187 -15.13 -7.82 11.41
CA GLN A 187 -14.08 -6.82 11.43
C GLN A 187 -12.72 -7.51 11.49
N TYR A 188 -11.75 -6.97 10.76
CA TYR A 188 -10.40 -7.54 10.68
C TYR A 188 -9.38 -6.48 11.00
N SER A 189 -8.34 -6.87 11.74
CA SER A 189 -7.19 -6.02 11.99
C SER A 189 -5.91 -6.83 12.00
N LEU A 190 -4.79 -6.16 11.73
CA LEU A 190 -3.44 -6.71 11.90
C LEU A 190 -2.79 -6.07 13.12
N GLU A 191 -2.40 -6.91 14.07
CA GLU A 191 -1.57 -6.52 15.21
C GLU A 191 -0.14 -6.93 14.93
N PHE A 192 0.74 -5.96 14.69
CA PHE A 192 2.15 -6.19 14.39
C PHE A 192 3.00 -6.30 15.67
N ASP A 193 3.96 -7.22 15.66
CA ASP A 193 4.91 -7.40 16.77
C ASP A 193 5.85 -6.17 16.90
N LYS A 194 6.15 -5.51 15.78
CA LYS A 194 6.94 -4.27 15.69
C LYS A 194 6.12 -3.18 15.02
N SER A 195 6.19 -1.96 15.54
CA SER A 195 5.43 -0.83 15.00
C SER A 195 5.71 -0.56 13.53
N GLN A 196 4.63 -0.32 12.77
CA GLN A 196 4.66 -0.04 11.36
C GLN A 196 4.62 1.46 11.15
N ARG A 197 5.58 1.98 10.39
CA ARG A 197 5.69 3.41 10.08
C ARG A 197 4.77 3.79 8.92
N ALA A 198 4.14 4.94 9.03
CA ALA A 198 3.35 5.59 7.99
C ALA A 198 2.28 4.68 7.38
N VAL A 199 1.51 4.00 8.23
CA VAL A 199 0.33 3.24 7.80
C VAL A 199 -0.70 4.21 7.21
N THR A 200 -0.97 4.08 5.91
CA THR A 200 -1.81 5.03 5.18
C THR A 200 -3.17 4.42 4.84
N LYS A 201 -4.24 5.12 5.22
CA LYS A 201 -5.61 4.79 4.84
C LYS A 201 -5.76 4.65 3.32
N GLY A 202 -6.48 3.62 2.89
CA GLY A 202 -6.69 3.31 1.48
C GLY A 202 -5.56 2.52 0.81
N GLN A 203 -4.38 2.39 1.43
CA GLN A 203 -3.40 1.41 0.96
C GLN A 203 -3.82 -0.02 1.32
N VAL A 204 -3.14 -0.99 0.71
CA VAL A 204 -3.45 -2.42 0.91
C VAL A 204 -2.48 -3.00 1.92
N ALA A 205 -3.03 -3.65 2.95
CA ALA A 205 -2.26 -4.58 3.76
C ALA A 205 -2.45 -5.99 3.20
N VAL A 206 -1.34 -6.70 2.99
CA VAL A 206 -1.32 -8.09 2.53
C VAL A 206 -0.75 -8.98 3.63
N PHE A 207 -1.24 -10.21 3.74
CA PHE A 207 -0.78 -11.17 4.74
C PHE A 207 -0.47 -12.53 4.10
N TYR A 208 0.56 -13.19 4.63
CA TYR A 208 1.22 -14.36 4.06
C TYR A 208 1.50 -15.44 5.11
N LYS A 209 1.61 -16.68 4.62
CA LYS A 209 2.20 -17.82 5.35
C LYS A 209 3.29 -18.44 4.47
N GLY A 210 4.55 -18.21 4.83
CA GLY A 210 5.68 -18.60 3.99
C GLY A 210 5.62 -17.94 2.60
N GLN A 211 5.53 -18.76 1.55
CA GLN A 211 5.39 -18.33 0.17
C GLN A 211 3.94 -18.09 -0.27
N GLN A 212 2.95 -18.52 0.53
CA GLN A 212 1.55 -18.40 0.19
C GLN A 212 1.02 -17.00 0.54
N CYS A 213 0.43 -16.31 -0.44
CA CYS A 213 -0.39 -15.13 -0.20
C CYS A 213 -1.75 -15.60 0.31
N LEU A 214 -2.10 -15.21 1.53
CA LEU A 214 -3.35 -15.63 2.15
C LEU A 214 -4.50 -14.69 1.80
N GLY A 215 -4.19 -13.42 1.50
CA GLY A 215 -5.18 -12.39 1.28
C GLY A 215 -4.65 -11.00 1.57
N GLY A 216 -5.56 -10.04 1.49
CA GLY A 216 -5.28 -8.65 1.82
C GLY A 216 -6.57 -7.86 2.05
N GLY A 217 -6.41 -6.61 2.48
CA GLY A 217 -7.51 -5.68 2.70
C GLY A 217 -7.04 -4.24 2.62
N PHE A 218 -7.99 -3.32 2.47
CA PHE A 218 -7.70 -1.89 2.49
C PHE A 218 -7.58 -1.42 3.93
N ILE A 219 -6.56 -0.62 4.20
CA ILE A 219 -6.34 0.05 5.47
C ILE A 219 -7.44 1.09 5.68
N ASN A 220 -8.09 1.07 6.84
CA ASN A 220 -9.21 1.95 7.20
C ASN A 220 -8.77 3.24 7.91
#